data_AF-A0AAW1WRZ9-F1
#
_entry.id   AF-A0AAW1WRZ9-F1
#
_cell.length_a   1.000
_cell.length_b   1.000
_cell.length_c   1.000
_cell.angle_alpha   90.00
_cell.angle_beta   90.00
_cell.angle_gamma   90.00
#
_symmetry.space_group_name_H-M   'P 1'
#
loop_
_entity.id
_entity.type
_entity.pdbx_description
1 polymer ?
#
loop_
_entity_poly.entity_id
_entity_poly.type
_entity_poly.pdbx_seq_one_letter_code
_entity_poly.pdbx_strand_id
1 'polypeptide(L)'
;MSEKAGHDAEAHAFHSDEERKRQKRIKMYKYIGIFIVFQIVVITIFGLTVMKVKTPNIRLGNINVQSLAANPATPSFDMTFTAQIRVRNTNWGP
;
A
#
# COMPACT_ATOMS: atom_id res chain seq x y z
N MET A 1 51.76 41.62 11.42
CA MET A 1 51.24 40.63 12.40
C MET A 1 49.70 40.59 12.45
N SER A 2 48.98 41.62 11.98
CA SER A 2 47.52 41.67 11.99
C SER A 2 46.82 40.84 10.89
N GLU A 3 47.49 40.59 9.77
CA GLU A 3 46.89 39.95 8.58
C GLU A 3 46.62 38.44 8.79
N LYS A 4 47.49 37.76 9.54
CA LYS A 4 47.33 36.34 9.87
C LYS A 4 46.11 36.10 10.78
N ALA A 5 45.87 36.99 11.74
CA ALA A 5 44.74 36.89 12.66
C ALA A 5 43.38 37.12 11.97
N GLY A 6 43.33 37.97 10.93
CA GLY A 6 42.13 38.17 10.11
C GLY A 6 41.83 36.95 9.22
N HIS A 7 42.86 36.39 8.60
CA HIS A 7 42.71 35.21 7.74
C HIS A 7 42.21 33.97 8.50
N ASP A 8 42.73 33.75 9.71
CA ASP A 8 42.30 32.63 10.56
C ASP A 8 40.83 32.79 10.99
N ALA A 9 40.41 34.00 11.37
CA ALA A 9 39.03 34.28 11.78
C ALA A 9 38.02 34.12 10.63
N GLU A 10 38.36 34.57 9.42
CA GLU A 10 37.51 34.41 8.24
C GLU A 10 37.43 32.94 7.82
N ALA A 11 38.55 32.22 7.77
CA ALA A 11 38.57 30.80 7.45
C ALA A 11 37.71 29.97 8.44
N HIS A 12 37.82 30.24 9.74
CA HIS A 12 36.99 29.58 10.76
C HIS A 12 35.50 29.90 10.59
N ALA A 13 35.15 31.15 10.25
CA ALA A 13 33.77 31.54 9.98
C ALA A 13 33.19 30.79 8.77
N PHE A 14 33.92 30.73 7.65
CA PHE A 14 33.51 30.00 6.45
C PHE A 14 33.31 28.50 6.69
N HIS A 15 34.24 27.85 7.38
CA HIS A 15 34.11 26.44 7.75
C HIS A 15 32.89 26.18 8.65
N SER A 16 32.65 27.07 9.63
CA SER A 16 31.49 26.94 10.51
C SER A 16 30.16 27.09 9.76
N ASP A 17 30.07 27.96 8.76
CA ASP A 17 28.85 28.15 7.98
C ASP A 17 28.56 27.00 7.00
N GLU A 18 29.61 26.43 6.41
CA GLU A 18 29.55 25.20 5.61
C GLU A 18 28.98 24.02 6.42
N GLU A 19 29.50 23.83 7.64
CA GLU A 19 29.04 22.80 8.57
C GLU A 19 27.59 23.05 8.99
N ARG A 20 27.20 24.30 9.28
CA ARG A 20 25.82 24.66 9.61
C ARG A 20 24.86 24.38 8.46
N LYS A 21 25.25 24.63 7.20
CA LYS A 21 24.45 24.28 6.01
C LYS A 21 24.29 22.76 5.88
N ARG A 22 25.34 21.98 6.14
CA ARG A 22 25.28 20.51 6.13
C ARG A 22 24.32 19.98 7.21
N GLN A 23 24.39 20.53 8.41
CA GLN A 23 23.50 20.15 9.51
C GLN A 23 22.03 20.48 9.23
N LYS A 24 21.74 21.61 8.56
CA LYS A 24 20.38 21.96 8.12
C LYS A 24 19.81 20.93 7.14
N ARG A 25 20.60 20.47 6.16
CA ARG A 25 20.18 19.41 5.21
C ARG A 25 19.89 18.09 5.90
N ILE A 26 20.75 17.68 6.85
CA ILE A 26 20.54 16.46 7.63
C ILE A 26 19.25 16.54 8.46
N LYS A 27 18.98 17.69 9.10
CA LYS A 27 17.72 17.92 9.81
C LYS A 27 16.52 17.83 8.85
N MET A 28 16.61 18.42 7.66
CA MET A 28 15.54 18.36 6.64
C MET A 28 15.26 16.92 6.20
N TYR A 29 16.29 16.12 5.90
CA TYR A 29 16.09 14.71 5.54
C TYR A 29 15.44 13.89 6.65
N LYS A 30 15.78 14.17 7.92
CA LYS A 30 15.11 13.55 9.06
C LYS A 30 13.61 13.86 9.07
N TYR A 31 13.22 15.11 8.83
CA TYR A 31 11.81 15.51 8.75
C TYR A 31 11.08 14.87 7.56
N ILE A 32 11.74 14.78 6.40
CA ILE A 32 11.20 14.09 5.22
C ILE A 32 10.96 12.59 5.53
N GLY A 33 11.91 11.94 6.20
CA GLY A 33 11.75 10.54 6.61
C GLY A 33 10.53 10.32 7.51
N ILE A 34 10.35 11.18 8.52
CA ILE A 34 9.16 11.13 9.39
C ILE A 34 7.88 11.38 8.58
N PHE A 35 7.90 12.32 7.65
CA PHE A 35 6.75 12.63 6.80
C PHE A 35 6.37 11.45 5.91
N ILE A 36 7.33 10.73 5.34
CA ILE A 36 7.06 9.53 4.53
C ILE A 36 6.37 8.45 5.37
N VAL A 37 6.85 8.20 6.59
CA VAL A 37 6.20 7.24 7.50
C VAL A 37 4.77 7.65 7.82
N PHE A 38 4.54 8.94 8.09
CA PHE A 38 3.21 9.48 8.31
C PHE A 38 2.31 9.33 7.07
N GLN A 39 2.83 9.64 5.87
CA GLN A 39 2.10 9.49 4.61
C GLN A 39 1.68 8.04 4.36
N ILE A 40 2.54 7.06 4.63
CA ILE A 40 2.19 5.64 4.49
C ILE A 40 0.99 5.31 5.38
N VAL A 41 1.01 5.70 6.65
CA VAL A 41 -0.10 5.45 7.59
C VAL A 41 -1.40 6.12 7.09
N VAL A 42 -1.32 7.38 6.66
CA VAL A 42 -2.47 8.12 6.11
C VAL A 42 -3.02 7.42 4.86
N ILE A 43 -2.17 7.09 3.90
CA ILE A 43 -2.55 6.41 2.65
C ILE A 43 -3.17 5.04 2.96
N THR A 44 -2.61 4.26 3.89
CA THR A 44 -3.18 2.97 4.30
C THR A 44 -4.57 3.16 4.92
N ILE A 45 -4.75 4.13 5.81
CA ILE A 45 -6.07 4.40 6.41
C ILE A 45 -7.06 4.83 5.33
N PHE A 46 -6.71 5.77 4.45
CA PHE A 46 -7.56 6.20 3.35
C PHE A 46 -7.87 5.06 2.37
N GLY A 47 -6.89 4.22 2.06
CA GLY A 47 -7.01 3.05 1.21
C GLY A 47 -7.87 1.92 1.79
N LEU A 48 -8.07 1.90 3.11
CA LEU A 48 -8.98 0.94 3.77
C LEU A 48 -10.36 1.56 4.08
N THR A 49 -10.41 2.85 4.39
CA THR A 49 -11.62 3.54 4.87
C THR A 49 -12.39 4.23 3.75
N VAL A 50 -11.72 4.98 2.89
CA VAL A 50 -12.32 5.77 1.79
C VAL A 50 -12.40 4.94 0.52
N MET A 51 -11.28 4.36 0.08
CA MET A 51 -11.34 3.26 -0.87
C MET A 51 -11.77 2.03 -0.08
N LYS A 52 -13.07 1.85 0.15
CA LYS A 52 -13.51 0.57 0.67
C LYS A 52 -13.19 -0.47 -0.40
N VAL A 53 -12.06 -1.17 -0.25
CA VAL A 53 -11.78 -2.41 -0.97
C VAL A 53 -12.85 -3.40 -0.50
N LYS A 54 -14.06 -3.21 -1.00
CA LYS A 54 -15.16 -4.11 -0.76
C LYS A 54 -14.78 -5.34 -1.52
N THR A 55 -14.41 -6.38 -0.77
CA THR A 55 -14.31 -7.73 -1.29
C THR A 55 -15.54 -7.96 -2.18
N PRO A 56 -15.35 -8.37 -3.45
CA PRO A 56 -16.47 -8.55 -4.34
C PRO A 56 -17.46 -9.51 -3.69
N ASN A 57 -18.72 -9.12 -3.62
CA ASN A 57 -19.73 -9.96 -2.99
C ASN A 57 -20.04 -11.09 -3.97
N ILE A 58 -19.51 -12.26 -3.68
CA ILE A 58 -19.73 -13.48 -4.44
C ILE A 58 -21.00 -14.13 -3.91
N ARG A 59 -22.01 -14.22 -4.76
CA ARG A 59 -23.28 -14.89 -4.45
C ARG A 59 -23.43 -16.09 -5.36
N LEU A 60 -23.72 -17.24 -4.77
CA LEU A 60 -24.21 -18.38 -5.53
C LEU A 60 -25.66 -18.09 -5.93
N GLY A 61 -25.89 -18.06 -7.24
CA GLY A 61 -27.19 -17.90 -7.86
C GLY A 61 -27.88 -19.27 -7.97
N ASN A 62 -28.63 -19.46 -9.06
CA ASN A 62 -29.34 -20.70 -9.26
C ASN A 62 -28.38 -21.88 -9.47
N ILE A 63 -28.65 -23.00 -8.81
CA ILE A 63 -27.92 -24.26 -8.95
C ILE A 63 -28.90 -25.25 -9.57
N ASN A 64 -28.55 -25.78 -10.75
CA ASN A 64 -29.39 -26.70 -11.48
C ASN A 64 -28.65 -28.02 -11.68
N VAL A 65 -29.26 -29.10 -11.21
CA VAL A 65 -28.74 -30.46 -11.37
C VAL A 65 -29.26 -31.01 -12.68
N GLN A 66 -28.37 -31.23 -13.64
CA GLN A 66 -28.71 -31.71 -14.98
C GLN A 66 -28.85 -33.23 -15.01
N SER A 67 -27.97 -33.94 -14.32
CA SER A 67 -28.02 -35.40 -14.25
C SER A 67 -27.45 -35.91 -12.94
N LEU A 68 -28.04 -36.99 -12.45
CA LEU A 68 -27.53 -37.81 -11.36
C LEU A 68 -27.69 -39.26 -11.78
N ALA A 69 -26.59 -39.91 -12.12
CA ALA A 69 -26.54 -41.32 -12.48
C ALA A 69 -25.88 -42.07 -11.33
N ALA A 70 -26.63 -42.95 -10.67
CA ALA A 70 -26.09 -43.85 -9.66
C ALA A 70 -26.36 -45.28 -10.13
N ASN A 71 -25.31 -46.11 -10.16
CA ASN A 71 -25.46 -47.51 -10.50
C ASN A 71 -25.65 -48.33 -9.20
N PRO A 72 -26.76 -49.04 -8.99
CA PRO A 72 -26.94 -49.87 -7.79
C PRO A 72 -25.94 -51.03 -7.71
N ALA A 73 -25.36 -51.45 -8.85
CA ALA A 73 -24.45 -52.58 -8.95
C ALA A 73 -22.96 -52.22 -8.73
N THR A 74 -22.60 -50.94 -8.72
CA THR A 74 -21.22 -50.48 -8.47
C THR A 74 -21.25 -49.30 -7.49
N PRO A 75 -20.32 -49.19 -6.53
CA PRO A 75 -20.31 -48.09 -5.56
C PRO A 75 -19.77 -46.79 -6.18
N SER A 76 -20.45 -46.27 -7.20
CA SER A 76 -20.09 -45.07 -7.93
C SER A 76 -21.33 -44.32 -8.41
N PHE A 77 -21.21 -43.00 -8.49
CA PHE A 77 -22.22 -42.13 -9.07
C PHE A 77 -21.54 -40.99 -9.84
N ASP A 78 -22.21 -40.56 -10.91
CA ASP A 78 -21.83 -39.40 -11.71
C ASP A 78 -22.92 -38.33 -11.58
N MET A 79 -22.51 -37.09 -11.34
CA MET A 79 -23.44 -35.97 -11.19
C MET A 79 -22.95 -34.78 -12.01
N THR A 80 -23.83 -34.24 -12.87
CA THR A 80 -23.58 -33.01 -13.61
C THR A 80 -24.52 -31.93 -13.11
N PHE A 81 -23.96 -30.79 -12.69
CA PHE A 81 -24.74 -29.63 -12.29
C PHE A 81 -24.12 -28.34 -12.83
N THR A 82 -24.96 -27.33 -13.03
CA THR A 82 -24.55 -25.97 -13.36
C THR A 82 -24.89 -25.07 -12.19
N ALA A 83 -23.91 -24.34 -11.69
CA ALA A 83 -24.12 -23.33 -10.65
C ALA A 83 -23.84 -21.94 -11.24
N GLN A 84 -24.78 -21.02 -11.08
CA GLN A 84 -24.58 -19.63 -11.45
C GLN A 84 -23.75 -18.94 -10.36
N ILE A 85 -22.62 -18.34 -10.71
CA ILE A 85 -21.83 -17.50 -9.79
C ILE A 85 -22.07 -16.04 -10.17
N ARG A 86 -22.62 -15.26 -9.24
CA ARG A 86 -22.81 -13.81 -9.42
C ARG A 86 -21.74 -13.07 -8.62
N VAL A 87 -20.93 -12.28 -9.31
CA VAL A 87 -19.88 -11.47 -8.68
C VAL A 87 -20.33 -10.02 -8.71
N ARG A 88 -20.63 -9.44 -7.55
CA ARG A 88 -20.91 -8.00 -7.45
C ARG A 88 -19.64 -7.28 -7.02
N ASN A 89 -19.07 -6.51 -7.93
CA ASN A 89 -17.90 -5.69 -7.67
C ASN A 89 -18.34 -4.23 -7.48
N THR A 90 -18.31 -3.74 -6.25
CA THR A 90 -18.74 -2.37 -5.91
C THR A 90 -17.65 -1.32 -6.09
N ASN A 91 -16.45 -1.70 -6.56
CA ASN A 91 -15.31 -0.79 -6.71
C ASN A 91 -15.25 -0.13 -8.10
N TRP A 92 -16.08 -0.58 -9.05
CA TRP A 92 -16.25 0.03 -10.37
C TRP A 92 -17.71 0.44 -10.55
N GLY A 93 -17.93 1.56 -11.26
CA GLY A 93 -19.27 2.01 -11.66
C GLY A 93 -19.98 0.97 -12.54
N PRO A 94 -21.23 1.26 -12.97
CA PRO A 94 -22.04 0.30 -13.73
C PRO A 94 -21.29 -0.38 -14.88
#